data_AF-A0A955CGK2-F1
#
_entry.id   AF-A0A955CGK2-F1
#
_cell.length_a   1.000
_cell.length_b   1.000
_cell.length_c   1.000
_cell.angle_alpha   90.00
_cell.angle_beta   90.00
_cell.angle_gamma   90.00
#
_symmetry.space_group_name_H-M   'P 1'
#
loop_
_entity.id
_entity.type
_entity.pdbx_description
1 polymer ?
#
loop_
_entity_poly.entity_id
_entity_poly.type
_entity_poly.pdbx_seq_one_letter_code
_entity_poly.pdbx_strand_id
1 'polypeptide(L)'
;GTDERHERFGDERGQRHQVEVARLQVGGLSDDPPGQLGVAQHAAGGLDEGLPGRGELHVAAEALEQLDRLLAAGEEPHAVLPQMAATLRHFAMAVRVFEQAEACGNKISLRYALEQAGAPPFKLNDAQRQLQQIGRARARRLYEWLLQADLDLKGHNSTKDRARRVIETLIIRMAKGDAA
;
A
#
# COMPACT_ATOMS: atom_id res chain seq x y z
N GLY A 1 -12.17 51.89 36.67
CA GLY A 1 -12.45 52.13 35.25
C GLY A 1 -11.12 52.23 34.55
N THR A 2 -10.75 51.27 33.70
CA THR A 2 -11.14 51.15 32.27
C THR A 2 -10.63 52.30 31.42
N ASP A 3 -9.53 52.05 30.69
CA ASP A 3 -9.27 52.32 29.26
C ASP A 3 -7.75 52.49 29.07
N GLU A 4 -7.04 51.59 28.41
CA GLU A 4 -6.98 51.26 26.97
C GLU A 4 -5.84 52.00 26.23
N ARG A 5 -5.06 51.19 25.48
CA ARG A 5 -4.17 51.51 24.34
C ARG A 5 -2.78 52.09 24.63
N HIS A 6 -1.75 51.26 24.45
CA HIS A 6 -0.99 51.22 23.19
C HIS A 6 0.05 50.08 23.19
N GLU A 7 -0.10 49.21 22.18
CA GLU A 7 0.93 48.57 21.35
C GLU A 7 2.33 48.27 21.93
N ARG A 8 2.69 46.98 21.90
CA ARG A 8 3.70 46.42 20.96
C ARG A 8 3.88 44.93 21.25
N PHE A 9 3.36 44.07 20.36
CA PHE A 9 4.18 43.38 19.35
C PHE A 9 5.24 42.47 19.99
N GLY A 10 4.76 41.42 20.67
CA GLY A 10 5.55 40.22 20.99
C GLY A 10 5.53 39.28 19.80
N ASP A 11 6.72 38.98 19.30
CA ASP A 11 7.04 38.32 18.04
C ASP A 11 6.64 36.83 17.99
N GLU A 12 5.47 36.53 17.44
CA GLU A 12 5.01 35.16 17.11
C GLU A 12 5.51 34.67 15.73
N ARG A 13 6.69 35.12 15.27
CA ARG A 13 7.31 34.65 14.02
C ARG A 13 8.60 33.82 14.20
N GLY A 14 8.89 33.37 15.43
CA GLY A 14 10.07 32.54 15.74
C GLY A 14 9.86 31.02 15.79
N GLN A 15 8.62 30.53 15.91
CA GLN A 15 8.33 29.08 16.06
C GLN A 15 7.76 28.40 14.81
N ARG A 16 7.75 29.10 13.68
CA ARG A 16 7.32 28.56 12.38
C ARG A 16 8.48 28.22 11.42
N HIS A 17 9.74 28.23 11.87
CA HIS A 17 10.92 28.01 11.01
C HIS A 17 11.99 27.02 11.55
N GLN A 18 11.61 26.04 12.38
CA GLN A 18 12.50 24.91 12.74
C GLN A 18 11.91 23.51 12.47
N VAL A 19 10.94 23.42 11.57
CA VAL A 19 10.51 22.15 10.94
C VAL A 19 11.04 22.05 9.49
N GLU A 20 11.90 23.00 9.07
CA GLU A 20 12.40 23.17 7.70
C GLU A 20 13.86 22.71 7.52
N VAL A 21 14.30 21.70 8.26
CA VAL A 21 15.64 21.10 8.06
C VAL A 21 15.65 19.57 8.02
N ALA A 22 14.49 18.91 8.04
CA ALA A 22 14.39 17.45 7.80
C ALA A 22 13.89 17.09 6.39
N ARG A 23 13.80 18.06 5.48
CA ARG A 23 13.39 17.87 4.07
C ARG A 23 14.54 17.75 3.06
N LEU A 24 15.78 17.75 3.53
CA LEU A 24 16.97 17.61 2.68
C LEU A 24 17.78 16.37 3.07
N GLN A 25 17.15 15.21 2.89
CA GLN A 25 17.80 13.90 2.76
C GLN A 25 16.97 12.97 1.86
N VAL A 26 16.28 13.57 0.87
CA VAL A 26 15.81 12.86 -0.32
C VAL A 26 16.86 13.11 -1.39
N GLY A 27 17.82 12.20 -1.49
CA GLY A 27 18.87 12.23 -2.50
C GLY A 27 19.37 10.81 -2.74
N GLY A 28 19.00 10.24 -3.89
CA GLY A 28 19.32 8.89 -4.34
C GLY A 28 18.14 8.31 -5.11
N LEU A 29 17.83 8.82 -6.30
CA LEU A 29 18.15 8.11 -7.54
C LEU A 29 17.84 6.59 -7.43
N SER A 30 16.59 6.22 -7.69
CA SER A 30 16.31 4.99 -8.43
C SER A 30 15.66 5.45 -9.73
N ASP A 31 16.47 5.52 -10.79
CA ASP A 31 15.98 5.28 -12.14
C ASP A 31 15.41 3.86 -12.11
N ASP A 32 14.11 3.72 -11.84
CA ASP A 32 13.46 2.42 -11.94
C ASP A 32 13.50 1.98 -13.42
N PRO A 33 14.17 0.86 -13.78
CA PRO A 33 14.04 0.31 -15.11
C PRO A 33 12.57 -0.02 -15.40
N PRO A 34 12.12 0.11 -16.67
CA PRO A 34 10.77 -0.23 -17.08
C PRO A 34 10.56 -1.76 -16.97
N GLY A 35 10.13 -2.20 -15.79
CA GLY A 35 9.86 -3.62 -15.49
C GLY A 35 9.20 -3.87 -14.14
N GLN A 36 9.25 -2.92 -13.20
CA GLN A 36 8.91 -3.15 -11.79
C GLN A 36 7.42 -2.98 -11.42
N LEU A 37 6.53 -2.76 -12.38
CA LEU A 37 5.10 -2.59 -12.10
C LEU A 37 4.27 -3.88 -12.21
N GLY A 38 4.80 -4.97 -12.80
CA GLY A 38 3.97 -6.11 -13.20
C GLY A 38 3.39 -6.95 -12.06
N VAL A 39 4.05 -7.10 -10.90
CA VAL A 39 3.60 -8.11 -9.89
C VAL A 39 2.37 -7.65 -9.14
N ALA A 40 2.30 -6.35 -8.82
CA ALA A 40 1.15 -5.75 -8.17
C ALA A 40 0.02 -5.41 -9.16
N GLN A 41 0.34 -5.26 -10.44
CA GLN A 41 -0.64 -4.93 -11.48
C GLN A 41 -1.58 -6.10 -11.80
N HIS A 42 -1.06 -7.34 -11.81
CA HIS A 42 -1.82 -8.51 -12.26
C HIS A 42 -2.55 -9.24 -11.14
N ALA A 43 -2.01 -9.28 -9.91
CA ALA A 43 -2.68 -9.86 -8.73
C ALA A 43 -4.01 -9.17 -8.35
N ALA A 44 -4.28 -7.99 -8.92
CA ALA A 44 -5.50 -7.24 -8.69
C ALA A 44 -6.61 -7.55 -9.72
N GLY A 45 -6.36 -8.25 -10.83
CA GLY A 45 -7.32 -8.32 -11.95
C GLY A 45 -8.49 -9.31 -11.85
N GLY A 46 -9.41 -9.20 -10.89
CA GLY A 46 -10.59 -10.10 -10.80
C GLY A 46 -11.92 -9.35 -10.80
N LEU A 47 -12.67 -9.42 -11.90
CA LEU A 47 -13.91 -8.71 -12.19
C LEU A 47 -15.10 -9.11 -11.27
N ASP A 48 -15.94 -8.11 -11.01
CA ASP A 48 -17.28 -8.17 -10.44
C ASP A 48 -18.23 -9.00 -11.34
N GLU A 49 -18.78 -10.09 -10.79
CA GLU A 49 -20.16 -10.62 -10.91
C GLU A 49 -20.20 -12.17 -10.72
N GLY A 50 -20.71 -12.60 -9.56
CA GLY A 50 -21.61 -13.76 -9.45
C GLY A 50 -21.10 -15.21 -9.48
N LEU A 51 -19.83 -15.51 -9.77
CA LEU A 51 -19.34 -16.90 -9.78
C LEU A 51 -17.95 -17.05 -9.10
N PRO A 52 -17.86 -17.64 -7.89
CA PRO A 52 -16.57 -17.86 -7.25
C PRO A 52 -15.73 -18.88 -8.03
N GLY A 53 -14.50 -18.53 -8.37
CA GLY A 53 -13.45 -19.51 -8.63
C GLY A 53 -12.78 -19.55 -10.00
N ARG A 54 -13.25 -18.90 -11.08
CA ARG A 54 -12.52 -18.92 -12.38
C ARG A 54 -11.54 -17.75 -12.57
N GLY A 55 -11.92 -16.53 -12.18
CA GLY A 55 -11.07 -15.34 -12.33
C GLY A 55 -9.93 -15.27 -11.31
N GLU A 56 -10.20 -15.65 -10.06
CA GLU A 56 -9.25 -15.53 -8.93
C GLU A 56 -7.99 -16.39 -9.12
N LEU A 57 -8.15 -17.60 -9.65
CA LEU A 57 -7.05 -18.52 -9.91
C LEU A 57 -6.17 -18.04 -11.07
N HIS A 58 -6.76 -17.38 -12.07
CA HIS A 58 -6.00 -16.82 -13.20
C HIS A 58 -5.12 -15.65 -12.75
N VAL A 59 -5.68 -14.76 -11.94
CA VAL A 59 -4.99 -13.62 -11.30
C VAL A 59 -3.82 -14.07 -10.42
N ALA A 60 -4.05 -15.13 -9.62
CA ALA A 60 -2.99 -15.72 -8.82
C ALA A 60 -1.88 -16.30 -9.70
N ALA A 61 -2.23 -17.01 -10.78
CA ALA A 61 -1.27 -17.61 -11.70
C ALA A 61 -0.39 -16.54 -12.37
N GLU A 62 -0.98 -15.47 -12.91
CA GLU A 62 -0.21 -14.37 -13.52
C GLU A 62 0.73 -13.67 -12.52
N ALA A 63 0.28 -13.48 -11.29
CA ALA A 63 1.09 -12.89 -10.23
C ALA A 63 2.27 -13.80 -9.82
N LEU A 64 2.05 -15.12 -9.75
CA LEU A 64 3.10 -16.11 -9.48
C LEU A 64 4.11 -16.18 -10.63
N GLU A 65 3.67 -16.15 -11.89
CA GLU A 65 4.57 -16.08 -13.04
C GLU A 65 5.43 -14.82 -13.02
N GLN A 66 4.86 -13.69 -12.61
CA GLN A 66 5.61 -12.45 -12.50
C GLN A 66 6.61 -12.47 -11.33
N LEU A 67 6.27 -13.12 -10.21
CA LEU A 67 7.23 -13.38 -9.13
C LEU A 67 8.40 -14.22 -9.66
N ASP A 68 8.12 -15.29 -10.40
CA ASP A 68 9.15 -16.16 -10.99
C ASP A 68 10.08 -15.39 -11.92
N ARG A 69 9.53 -14.48 -12.75
CA ARG A 69 10.32 -13.58 -13.60
C ARG A 69 11.24 -12.66 -12.80
N LEU A 70 10.76 -12.08 -11.70
CA LEU A 70 11.60 -11.22 -10.85
C LEU A 70 12.73 -12.01 -10.18
N LEU A 71 12.43 -13.17 -9.63
CA LEU A 71 13.43 -14.01 -8.98
C LEU A 71 14.46 -14.54 -9.99
N ALA A 72 14.03 -14.90 -11.20
CA ALA A 72 14.93 -15.28 -12.28
C ALA A 72 15.82 -14.11 -12.76
N ALA A 73 15.34 -12.87 -12.66
CA ALA A 73 16.12 -11.66 -12.93
C ALA A 73 17.13 -11.31 -11.82
N GLY A 74 17.16 -12.09 -10.72
CA GLY A 74 18.11 -11.91 -9.62
C GLY A 74 17.58 -11.09 -8.45
N GLU A 75 16.29 -10.74 -8.43
CA GLU A 75 15.67 -10.08 -7.28
C GLU A 75 15.71 -11.02 -6.07
N GLU A 76 16.16 -10.51 -4.92
CA GLU A 76 16.19 -11.31 -3.70
C GLU A 76 14.77 -11.43 -3.11
N PRO A 77 14.27 -12.65 -2.80
CA PRO A 77 12.92 -12.82 -2.23
C PRO A 77 12.66 -11.96 -1.00
N HIS A 78 13.68 -11.71 -0.18
CA HIS A 78 13.56 -10.86 1.02
C HIS A 78 13.31 -9.38 0.70
N ALA A 79 13.65 -8.91 -0.51
CA ALA A 79 13.42 -7.54 -0.96
C ALA A 79 12.02 -7.34 -1.58
N VAL A 80 11.45 -8.40 -2.16
CA VAL A 80 10.15 -8.37 -2.84
C VAL A 80 9.00 -8.01 -1.89
N LEU A 81 8.94 -8.62 -0.71
CA LEU A 81 7.85 -8.35 0.25
C LEU A 81 7.81 -6.88 0.69
N PRO A 82 8.92 -6.25 1.13
CA PRO A 82 8.94 -4.82 1.44
C PRO A 82 8.45 -3.92 0.29
N GLN A 83 8.85 -4.22 -0.95
CA GLN A 83 8.43 -3.47 -2.14
C GLN A 83 6.92 -3.56 -2.36
N MET A 84 6.34 -4.77 -2.32
CA MET A 84 4.90 -4.98 -2.43
C MET A 84 4.13 -4.32 -1.27
N ALA A 85 4.66 -4.46 -0.05
CA ALA A 85 4.02 -3.96 1.16
C ALA A 85 3.85 -2.44 1.14
N ALA A 86 4.76 -1.68 0.51
CA ALA A 86 4.64 -0.22 0.42
C ALA A 86 3.30 0.19 -0.24
N THR A 87 2.94 -0.39 -1.38
CA THR A 87 1.68 -0.08 -2.06
C THR A 87 0.47 -0.65 -1.33
N LEU A 88 0.54 -1.89 -0.85
CA LEU A 88 -0.57 -2.55 -0.16
C LEU A 88 -0.95 -1.87 1.16
N ARG A 89 0.00 -1.22 1.85
CA ARG A 89 -0.29 -0.42 3.04
C ARG A 89 -1.15 0.81 2.70
N HIS A 90 -0.90 1.49 1.59
CA HIS A 90 -1.74 2.61 1.14
C HIS A 90 -3.18 2.15 0.87
N PHE A 91 -3.37 0.95 0.32
CA PHE A 91 -4.70 0.39 0.08
C PHE A 91 -5.46 0.08 1.37
N ALA A 92 -4.79 -0.58 2.32
CA ALA A 92 -5.37 -0.84 3.64
C ALA A 92 -5.75 0.47 4.34
N MET A 93 -4.90 1.50 4.25
CA MET A 93 -5.18 2.81 4.82
C MET A 93 -6.31 3.55 4.13
N ALA A 94 -6.34 3.55 2.81
CA ALA A 94 -7.39 4.20 2.05
C ALA A 94 -8.76 3.64 2.42
N VAL A 95 -8.86 2.31 2.57
CA VAL A 95 -10.10 1.69 3.06
C VAL A 95 -10.41 2.16 4.47
N ARG A 96 -9.48 2.10 5.43
CA ARG A 96 -9.77 2.57 6.80
C ARG A 96 -10.22 4.05 6.86
N VAL A 97 -9.60 4.93 6.07
CA VAL A 97 -10.00 6.35 5.94
C VAL A 97 -11.41 6.48 5.37
N PHE A 98 -11.70 5.73 4.29
CA PHE A 98 -13.01 5.71 3.65
C PHE A 98 -14.11 5.25 4.62
N GLU A 99 -13.85 4.17 5.35
CA GLU A 99 -14.80 3.62 6.32
C GLU A 99 -15.05 4.53 7.51
N GLN A 100 -13.99 5.17 8.01
CA GLN A 100 -14.11 6.13 9.09
C GLN A 100 -14.97 7.33 8.66
N ALA A 101 -14.79 7.82 7.43
CA ALA A 101 -15.60 8.91 6.90
C ALA A 101 -17.07 8.49 6.77
N GLU A 102 -17.36 7.30 6.23
CA GLU A 102 -18.72 6.76 6.16
C GLU A 102 -19.38 6.66 7.53
N ALA A 103 -18.65 6.16 8.54
CA ALA A 103 -19.14 6.04 9.92
C ALA A 103 -19.46 7.41 10.55
N CYS A 104 -18.76 8.46 10.14
CA CYS A 104 -19.03 9.84 10.54
C CYS A 104 -20.09 10.55 9.67
N GLY A 105 -20.72 9.85 8.72
CA GLY A 105 -21.69 10.43 7.79
C GLY A 105 -21.09 11.34 6.72
N ASN A 106 -19.76 11.34 6.56
CA ASN A 106 -19.05 12.12 5.56
C ASN A 106 -18.81 11.29 4.30
N LYS A 107 -19.23 11.82 3.14
CA LYS A 107 -19.01 11.17 1.85
C LYS A 107 -17.72 11.69 1.23
N ILE A 108 -16.67 10.89 1.25
CA ILE A 108 -15.40 11.17 0.57
C ILE A 108 -15.20 10.26 -0.64
N SER A 109 -14.38 10.68 -1.60
CA SER A 109 -14.04 9.85 -2.76
C SER A 109 -12.94 8.85 -2.41
N LEU A 110 -12.90 7.70 -3.11
CA LEU A 110 -11.83 6.71 -2.95
C LEU A 110 -10.45 7.29 -3.30
N ARG A 111 -10.39 8.16 -4.31
CA ARG A 111 -9.17 8.89 -4.69
C ARG A 111 -8.65 9.76 -3.54
N TYR A 112 -9.54 10.50 -2.89
CA TYR A 112 -9.18 11.32 -1.74
C TYR A 112 -8.68 10.45 -0.58
N ALA A 113 -9.35 9.32 -0.31
CA ALA A 113 -8.90 8.39 0.72
C ALA A 113 -7.51 7.79 0.42
N LEU A 114 -7.19 7.50 -0.85
CA LEU A 114 -5.86 7.07 -1.29
C LEU A 114 -4.80 8.15 -1.12
N GLU A 115 -5.12 9.40 -1.43
CA GLU A 115 -4.24 10.53 -1.20
C GLU A 115 -3.96 10.73 0.30
N GLN A 116 -4.99 10.67 1.15
CA GLN A 116 -4.83 10.71 2.61
C GLN A 116 -4.02 9.52 3.15
N ALA A 117 -4.10 8.37 2.47
CA ALA A 117 -3.33 7.17 2.78
C ALA A 117 -1.86 7.25 2.34
N GLY A 118 -1.42 8.33 1.68
CA GLY A 118 -0.03 8.51 1.25
C GLY A 118 0.29 7.96 -0.14
N ALA A 119 -0.71 7.59 -0.94
CA ALA A 119 -0.48 7.18 -2.32
C ALA A 119 0.08 8.36 -3.15
N PRO A 120 1.18 8.17 -3.93
CA PRO A 120 1.77 9.25 -4.71
C PRO A 120 0.79 9.85 -5.72
N PRO A 121 0.73 11.18 -5.91
CA PRO A 121 -0.25 11.84 -6.78
C PRO A 121 -0.31 11.29 -8.21
N PHE A 122 0.85 10.98 -8.79
CA PHE A 122 0.98 10.45 -10.15
C PHE A 122 0.55 8.98 -10.28
N LYS A 123 0.40 8.23 -9.17
CA LYS A 123 -0.10 6.85 -9.16
C LYS A 123 -1.56 6.74 -8.75
N LEU A 124 -2.24 7.84 -8.40
CA LEU A 124 -3.59 7.80 -7.81
C LEU A 124 -4.64 7.11 -8.71
N ASN A 125 -4.60 7.34 -10.02
CA ASN A 125 -5.56 6.71 -10.93
C ASN A 125 -5.37 5.18 -10.99
N ASP A 126 -4.12 4.72 -10.99
CA ASP A 126 -3.79 3.29 -11.05
C ASP A 126 -4.08 2.62 -9.71
N ALA A 127 -3.67 3.28 -8.62
CA ALA A 127 -3.97 2.88 -7.25
C ALA A 127 -5.48 2.75 -7.01
N GLN A 128 -6.28 3.67 -7.54
CA GLN A 128 -7.74 3.60 -7.44
C GLN A 128 -8.30 2.39 -8.17
N ARG A 129 -7.88 2.13 -9.42
CA ARG A 129 -8.32 0.95 -10.17
C ARG A 129 -7.92 -0.34 -9.45
N GLN A 130 -6.68 -0.44 -9.01
CA GLN A 130 -6.18 -1.60 -8.27
C GLN A 130 -6.95 -1.84 -6.97
N LEU A 131 -7.19 -0.78 -6.20
CA LEU A 131 -7.96 -0.89 -4.95
C LEU A 131 -9.42 -1.29 -5.19
N GLN A 132 -10.04 -0.79 -6.26
CA GLN A 132 -11.38 -1.20 -6.67
C GLN A 132 -11.42 -2.70 -6.99
N GLN A 133 -10.41 -3.21 -7.69
CA GLN A 133 -10.38 -4.63 -8.02
C GLN A 133 -10.06 -5.52 -6.81
N ILE A 134 -9.13 -5.12 -5.92
CA ILE A 134 -8.91 -5.81 -4.64
C ILE A 134 -10.22 -5.80 -3.83
N GLY A 135 -10.95 -4.69 -3.85
CA GLY A 135 -12.20 -4.55 -3.15
C GLY A 135 -12.04 -4.39 -1.64
N ARG A 136 -13.09 -3.86 -1.03
CA ARG A 136 -13.09 -3.41 0.38
C ARG A 136 -12.81 -4.54 1.37
N ALA A 137 -13.45 -5.70 1.20
CA ALA A 137 -13.34 -6.81 2.15
C ALA A 137 -11.90 -7.35 2.27
N ARG A 138 -11.22 -7.56 1.14
CA ARG A 138 -9.82 -8.01 1.11
C ARG A 138 -8.87 -6.92 1.57
N ALA A 139 -9.09 -5.67 1.14
CA ALA A 139 -8.25 -4.54 1.53
C ALA A 139 -8.22 -4.30 3.06
N ARG A 140 -9.31 -4.57 3.78
CA ARG A 140 -9.33 -4.54 5.27
C ARG A 140 -8.33 -5.51 5.91
N ARG A 141 -8.11 -6.67 5.28
CA ARG A 141 -7.24 -7.74 5.80
C ARG A 141 -5.76 -7.53 5.46
N LEU A 142 -5.44 -6.64 4.52
CA LEU A 142 -4.06 -6.45 4.05
C LEU A 142 -3.06 -6.18 5.18
N TYR A 143 -3.41 -5.40 6.20
CA TYR A 143 -2.51 -5.17 7.32
C TYR A 143 -2.20 -6.42 8.14
N GLU A 144 -3.21 -7.24 8.41
CA GLU A 144 -3.05 -8.51 9.10
C GLU A 144 -2.18 -9.46 8.27
N TRP A 145 -2.49 -9.59 6.98
CA TRP A 145 -1.74 -10.47 6.07
C TRP A 145 -0.30 -10.03 5.87
N LEU A 146 -0.05 -8.72 5.73
CA LEU A 146 1.31 -8.17 5.61
C LEU A 146 2.12 -8.34 6.88
N LEU A 147 1.50 -8.17 8.06
CA LEU A 147 2.17 -8.40 9.33
C LEU A 147 2.56 -9.87 9.48
N GLN A 148 1.64 -10.79 9.18
CA GLN A 148 1.91 -12.23 9.23
C GLN A 148 3.06 -12.60 8.27
N ALA A 149 3.02 -12.11 7.03
CA ALA A 149 4.07 -12.35 6.05
C ALA A 149 5.44 -11.82 6.51
N ASP A 150 5.48 -10.63 7.13
CA ASP A 150 6.73 -10.06 7.66
C ASP A 150 7.30 -10.89 8.82
N LEU A 151 6.44 -11.38 9.72
CA LEU A 151 6.83 -12.28 10.81
C LEU A 151 7.34 -13.62 10.27
N ASP A 152 6.67 -14.20 9.29
CA ASP A 152 7.07 -15.46 8.66
C ASP A 152 8.40 -15.33 7.92
N LEU A 153 8.66 -14.17 7.33
CA LEU A 153 9.93 -13.86 6.67
C LEU A 153 11.08 -13.71 7.68
N LYS A 154 10.82 -13.10 8.84
CA LYS A 154 11.82 -12.88 9.91
C LYS A 154 12.04 -14.09 10.82
N GLY A 155 11.12 -15.05 10.84
CA GLY A 155 11.22 -16.25 11.69
C GLY A 155 12.37 -17.17 11.27
N HIS A 156 13.34 -17.39 12.17
CA HIS A 156 14.46 -18.34 12.15
C HIS A 156 14.94 -18.81 10.76
N ASN A 157 16.01 -18.17 10.24
CA ASN A 157 16.79 -18.56 9.06
C ASN A 157 15.94 -18.89 7.81
N SER A 158 15.05 -17.97 7.39
CA SER A 158 14.33 -18.14 6.13
C SER A 158 15.31 -18.28 4.97
N THR A 159 15.42 -19.49 4.44
CA THR A 159 16.13 -19.74 3.18
C THR A 159 15.42 -19.00 2.05
N LYS A 160 16.10 -18.78 0.92
CA LYS A 160 15.48 -18.13 -0.25
C LYS A 160 14.15 -18.82 -0.65
N ASP A 161 14.08 -20.15 -0.56
CA ASP A 161 12.87 -20.92 -0.84
C ASP A 161 11.74 -20.69 0.17
N ARG A 162 12.07 -20.43 1.44
CA ARG A 162 11.05 -20.11 2.46
C ARG A 162 10.52 -18.70 2.25
N ALA A 163 11.41 -17.74 2.00
CA ALA A 163 11.02 -16.36 1.67
C ALA A 163 10.12 -16.30 0.42
N ARG A 164 10.48 -17.05 -0.64
CA ARG A 164 9.62 -17.22 -1.83
C ARG A 164 8.24 -17.77 -1.44
N ARG A 165 8.19 -18.87 -0.68
CA ARG A 165 6.91 -19.48 -0.24
C ARG A 165 6.02 -18.54 0.56
N VAL A 166 6.59 -17.67 1.39
CA VAL A 166 5.82 -16.64 2.12
C VAL A 166 5.12 -15.70 1.15
N ILE A 167 5.82 -15.25 0.10
CA ILE A 167 5.26 -14.34 -0.91
C ILE A 167 4.19 -15.05 -1.75
N GLU A 168 4.44 -16.28 -2.19
CA GLU A 168 3.46 -17.09 -2.92
C GLU A 168 2.18 -17.29 -2.10
N THR A 169 2.33 -17.59 -0.81
CA THR A 169 1.19 -17.75 0.11
C THR A 169 0.40 -16.46 0.24
N LEU A 170 1.08 -15.31 0.34
CA LEU A 170 0.42 -14.00 0.37
C LEU A 170 -0.38 -13.73 -0.91
N ILE A 171 0.22 -13.99 -2.09
CA ILE A 171 -0.44 -13.83 -3.40
C ILE A 171 -1.71 -14.70 -3.48
N ILE A 172 -1.61 -15.98 -3.13
CA ILE A 172 -2.74 -16.91 -3.17
C ILE A 172 -3.85 -16.47 -2.21
N ARG A 173 -3.48 -16.05 -0.99
CA ARG A 173 -4.43 -15.57 0.01
C ARG A 173 -5.17 -14.32 -0.45
N MET A 174 -4.46 -13.37 -1.05
CA MET A 174 -5.08 -12.17 -1.63
C MET A 174 -6.01 -12.49 -2.81
N ALA A 175 -5.64 -13.46 -3.65
CA ALA A 175 -6.44 -13.84 -4.81
C ALA A 175 -7.77 -14.49 -4.41
N LYS A 176 -7.73 -15.46 -3.48
CA LYS A 176 -8.94 -16.14 -2.99
C LYS A 176 -9.84 -15.21 -2.16
N GLY A 177 -9.24 -14.27 -1.43
CA GLY A 177 -9.90 -13.68 -0.27
C GLY A 177 -10.12 -14.74 0.81
N ASP A 178 -10.02 -14.38 2.09
CA ASP A 178 -10.42 -15.35 3.11
C ASP A 178 -11.93 -15.59 2.96
N ALA A 179 -12.31 -16.81 2.58
CA ALA A 179 -13.65 -17.33 2.83
C ALA A 179 -13.80 -17.34 4.35
N ALA A 180 -14.66 -16.46 4.85
CA ALA A 180 -15.01 -16.42 6.27
C ALA A 180 -15.55 -17.77 6.75
#